data_AF-A0AAD0NIX7-F1
#
_entry.id   AF-A0AAD0NIX7-F1
#
_cell.length_a   1.000
_cell.length_b   1.000
_cell.length_c   1.000
_cell.angle_alpha   90.00
_cell.angle_beta   90.00
_cell.angle_gamma   90.00
#
_symmetry.space_group_name_H-M   'P 1'
#
loop_
_entity.id
_entity.type
_entity.pdbx_description
1 polymer ?
#
loop_
_entity_poly.entity_id
_entity_poly.type
_entity_poly.pdbx_seq_one_letter_code
_entity_poly.pdbx_strand_id
1 'polypeptide(L)'
;MNAPNQILQKTLMALHRDASEVHRLWHDKARLLPLLECALAIQAGQPGRTALGQSAAYLINYVLVFFAGTAEGLGALLRSLPRADLRATLANQWLSNELIALAEVSALARSQDVWTLEHLSAEDTEWLARLSAQYLLRHALPNSLSVQVLVPEELRLGPLAREYLLGWACEEGKLDPAATQYFAQAHPAKFAMLQTLAAAHPPAATRPL
;
A
#
# COMPACT_ATOMS: atom_id res chain seq x y z
N MET A 1 -18.51 -8.97 -28.70
CA MET A 1 -17.77 -9.60 -27.60
C MET A 1 -16.93 -10.74 -28.17
N ASN A 2 -15.61 -10.72 -28.00
CA ASN A 2 -14.72 -11.71 -28.61
C ASN A 2 -14.75 -13.04 -27.82
N ALA A 3 -14.83 -14.17 -28.51
CA ALA A 3 -14.82 -15.53 -27.95
C ALA A 3 -13.77 -15.79 -26.83
N PRO A 4 -12.51 -15.33 -26.92
CA PRO A 4 -11.52 -15.52 -25.86
C PRO A 4 -11.93 -14.91 -24.50
N ASN A 5 -12.62 -13.77 -24.49
CA ASN A 5 -13.07 -13.15 -23.24
C ASN A 5 -14.18 -13.96 -22.55
N GLN A 6 -15.04 -14.63 -23.31
CA GLN A 6 -16.09 -15.48 -22.73
C GLN A 6 -15.51 -16.74 -22.08
N ILE A 7 -14.43 -17.29 -22.64
CA ILE A 7 -13.73 -18.45 -22.06
C ILE A 7 -13.10 -18.07 -20.72
N LEU A 8 -12.38 -16.94 -20.67
CA LEU A 8 -11.76 -16.44 -19.43
C LEU A 8 -12.80 -16.20 -18.33
N GLN A 9 -13.93 -15.59 -18.65
CA GLN A 9 -15.01 -15.35 -17.68
C GLN A 9 -15.62 -16.65 -17.14
N LYS A 10 -15.86 -17.65 -17.99
CA LYS A 10 -16.33 -18.97 -17.54
C LYS A 10 -15.33 -19.66 -16.62
N THR A 11 -14.05 -19.58 -16.96
CA THR A 11 -12.96 -20.14 -16.14
C THR A 11 -12.89 -19.46 -14.77
N LEU A 12 -13.00 -18.12 -14.71
CA LEU A 12 -13.05 -17.38 -13.43
C LEU A 12 -14.19 -17.87 -12.53
N MET A 13 -15.39 -18.03 -13.09
CA MET A 13 -16.54 -18.52 -12.32
C MET A 13 -16.38 -19.95 -11.82
N ALA A 14 -15.70 -20.82 -12.58
CA ALA A 14 -15.41 -22.18 -12.14
C ALA A 14 -14.41 -22.20 -10.98
N LEU A 15 -13.35 -21.39 -11.07
CA LEU A 15 -12.30 -21.28 -10.06
C LEU A 15 -12.78 -20.78 -8.70
N HIS A 16 -13.84 -19.97 -8.68
CA HIS A 16 -14.45 -19.50 -7.43
C HIS A 16 -14.97 -20.66 -6.55
N ARG A 17 -15.20 -21.84 -7.14
CA ARG A 17 -15.69 -23.03 -6.43
C ARG A 17 -14.59 -24.05 -6.11
N ASP A 18 -13.36 -23.82 -6.53
CA ASP A 18 -12.25 -24.78 -6.38
C ASP A 18 -10.92 -24.07 -6.02
N ALA A 19 -10.67 -23.95 -4.72
CA ALA A 19 -9.43 -23.38 -4.20
C ALA A 19 -8.18 -24.19 -4.57
N SER A 20 -8.31 -25.50 -4.78
CA SER A 20 -7.17 -26.35 -5.16
C SER A 20 -6.72 -26.05 -6.58
N GLU A 21 -7.68 -25.83 -7.49
CA GLU A 21 -7.38 -25.46 -8.87
C GLU A 21 -6.81 -24.03 -8.96
N VAL A 22 -7.30 -23.09 -8.13
CA VAL A 22 -6.68 -21.76 -8.02
C VAL A 22 -5.24 -21.84 -7.55
N HIS A 23 -4.94 -22.70 -6.57
CA HIS A 23 -3.57 -22.92 -6.13
C HIS A 23 -2.68 -23.46 -7.25
N ARG A 24 -3.18 -24.41 -8.05
CA ARG A 24 -2.44 -25.00 -9.19
C ARG A 24 -2.15 -23.98 -10.29
N LEU A 25 -3.02 -23.00 -10.51
CA LEU A 25 -2.79 -21.95 -11.52
C LEU A 25 -1.49 -21.18 -11.28
N TRP A 26 -1.01 -21.09 -10.05
CA TRP A 26 0.27 -20.46 -9.76
C TRP A 26 1.44 -21.11 -10.47
N HIS A 27 1.46 -22.44 -10.51
CA HIS A 27 2.51 -23.18 -11.18
C HIS A 27 2.44 -23.05 -12.71
N ASP A 28 1.37 -22.45 -13.23
CA ASP A 28 1.16 -22.15 -14.64
C ASP A 28 0.91 -20.65 -14.86
N LYS A 29 1.99 -19.87 -14.76
CA LYS A 29 1.94 -18.41 -14.98
C LYS A 29 1.32 -18.02 -16.33
N ALA A 30 1.48 -18.86 -17.35
CA ALA A 30 0.92 -18.62 -18.68
C ALA A 30 -0.62 -18.66 -18.68
N ARG A 31 -1.22 -19.47 -17.79
CA ARG A 31 -2.67 -19.49 -17.56
C ARG A 31 -3.14 -18.46 -16.53
N LEU A 32 -2.35 -18.21 -15.49
CA LEU A 32 -2.73 -17.27 -14.43
C LEU A 32 -2.82 -15.82 -14.92
N LEU A 33 -1.82 -15.35 -15.67
CA LEU A 33 -1.72 -13.93 -16.03
C LEU A 33 -2.93 -13.44 -16.85
N PRO A 34 -3.41 -14.14 -17.90
CA PRO A 34 -4.61 -13.74 -18.63
C PRO A 34 -5.89 -13.74 -17.77
N LEU A 35 -5.99 -14.65 -16.79
CA LEU A 35 -7.12 -14.70 -15.85
C LEU A 35 -7.09 -13.53 -14.87
N LEU A 36 -5.90 -13.21 -14.35
CA LEU A 36 -5.70 -12.06 -13.46
C LEU A 36 -6.01 -10.75 -14.20
N GLU A 37 -5.53 -10.59 -15.43
CA GLU A 37 -5.87 -9.42 -16.26
C GLU A 37 -7.38 -9.29 -16.48
N CYS A 38 -8.05 -10.40 -16.77
CA CYS A 38 -9.50 -10.42 -16.93
C CYS A 38 -10.22 -10.03 -15.63
N ALA A 39 -9.79 -10.59 -14.50
CA ALA A 39 -10.35 -10.28 -13.19
C ALA A 39 -10.15 -8.80 -12.81
N LEU A 40 -8.96 -8.25 -13.04
CA LEU A 40 -8.65 -6.84 -12.78
C LEU A 40 -9.50 -5.91 -13.66
N ALA A 41 -9.67 -6.24 -14.95
CA ALA A 41 -10.54 -5.48 -15.85
C ALA A 41 -12.01 -5.50 -15.42
N ILE A 42 -12.50 -6.64 -14.91
CA ILE A 42 -13.85 -6.75 -14.35
C ILE A 42 -14.00 -5.87 -13.11
N GLN A 43 -13.01 -5.88 -12.19
CA GLN A 43 -13.05 -5.03 -10.99
C GLN A 43 -12.98 -3.53 -11.31
N ALA A 44 -12.17 -3.15 -12.30
CA ALA A 44 -12.07 -1.75 -12.72
C ALA A 44 -13.40 -1.22 -13.30
N GLY A 45 -14.19 -2.06 -13.96
CA GLY A 45 -15.47 -1.66 -14.59
C GLY A 45 -16.73 -1.87 -13.75
N GLN A 46 -16.77 -2.92 -12.91
CA GLN A 46 -17.95 -3.31 -12.13
C GLN A 46 -17.56 -4.01 -10.81
N PRO A 47 -17.23 -3.26 -9.75
CA PRO A 47 -16.81 -3.84 -8.47
C PRO A 47 -17.93 -4.68 -7.84
N GLY A 48 -17.65 -5.98 -7.64
CA GLY A 48 -18.33 -6.91 -6.70
C GLY A 48 -19.84 -7.18 -6.82
N ARG A 49 -20.59 -6.49 -7.70
CA ARG A 49 -22.07 -6.55 -7.72
C ARG A 49 -22.67 -7.71 -8.52
N THR A 50 -21.84 -8.45 -9.25
CA THR A 50 -22.25 -9.60 -10.07
C THR A 50 -21.51 -10.86 -9.63
N ALA A 51 -22.05 -12.04 -9.92
CA ALA A 51 -21.36 -13.31 -9.62
C ALA A 51 -19.98 -13.40 -10.29
N LEU A 52 -19.86 -12.82 -11.48
CA LEU A 52 -18.57 -12.69 -12.18
C LEU A 52 -17.62 -11.73 -11.45
N GLY A 53 -18.13 -10.60 -10.96
CA GLY A 53 -17.36 -9.67 -10.12
C GLY A 53 -16.89 -10.31 -8.81
N GLN A 54 -17.74 -11.10 -8.15
CA GLN A 54 -17.35 -11.85 -6.94
C GLN A 54 -16.26 -12.89 -7.24
N SER A 55 -16.37 -13.59 -8.37
CA SER A 55 -15.35 -14.55 -8.81
C SER A 55 -14.01 -13.88 -9.11
N ALA A 56 -14.05 -12.71 -9.77
CA ALA A 56 -12.87 -11.89 -10.02
C ALA A 56 -12.22 -11.40 -8.73
N ALA A 57 -13.01 -10.86 -7.78
CA ALA A 57 -12.51 -10.41 -6.48
C ALA A 57 -11.88 -11.56 -5.68
N TYR A 58 -12.49 -12.74 -5.71
CA TYR A 58 -11.94 -13.93 -5.06
C TYR A 58 -10.57 -14.31 -5.63
N LEU A 59 -10.42 -14.39 -6.96
CA LEU A 59 -9.12 -14.69 -7.56
C LEU A 59 -8.08 -13.63 -7.18
N ILE A 60 -8.43 -12.34 -7.25
CA ILE A 60 -7.49 -11.27 -6.92
C ILE A 60 -7.08 -11.37 -5.45
N ASN A 61 -8.02 -11.48 -4.50
CA ASN A 61 -7.69 -11.63 -3.09
C ASN A 61 -6.80 -12.86 -2.82
N TYR A 62 -7.09 -13.99 -3.48
CA TYR A 62 -6.24 -15.17 -3.37
C TYR A 62 -4.81 -14.87 -3.86
N VAL A 63 -4.66 -14.22 -5.01
CA VAL A 63 -3.36 -13.84 -5.56
C VAL A 63 -2.62 -12.86 -4.64
N LEU A 64 -3.32 -11.86 -4.09
CA LEU A 64 -2.73 -10.88 -3.19
C LEU A 64 -2.21 -11.54 -1.91
N VAL A 65 -2.99 -12.43 -1.29
CA VAL A 65 -2.61 -13.06 -0.01
C VAL A 65 -1.49 -14.08 -0.20
N PHE A 66 -1.60 -14.95 -1.21
CA PHE A 66 -0.72 -16.11 -1.32
C PHE A 66 0.50 -15.88 -2.24
N PHE A 67 0.43 -14.93 -3.17
CA PHE A 67 1.49 -14.74 -4.17
C PHE A 67 2.10 -13.34 -4.17
N ALA A 68 1.32 -12.33 -3.81
CA ALA A 68 1.80 -10.97 -3.61
C ALA A 68 1.69 -10.53 -2.15
N GLY A 69 1.84 -11.44 -1.19
CA GLY A 69 1.78 -11.10 0.23
C GLY A 69 2.90 -10.17 0.69
N THR A 70 3.96 -10.03 -0.12
CA THR A 70 5.13 -9.19 0.12
C THR A 70 5.25 -8.08 -0.91
N ALA A 71 6.00 -7.02 -0.58
CA ALA A 71 6.30 -5.93 -1.50
C ALA A 71 7.00 -6.42 -2.78
N GLU A 72 7.94 -7.36 -2.65
CA GLU A 72 8.63 -7.97 -3.80
C GLU A 72 7.67 -8.79 -4.68
N GLY A 73 6.78 -9.57 -4.05
CA GLY A 73 5.77 -10.37 -4.75
C GLY A 73 4.81 -9.48 -5.55
N LEU A 74 4.35 -8.37 -4.95
CA LEU A 74 3.57 -7.37 -5.65
C LEU A 74 4.35 -6.77 -6.82
N GLY A 75 5.60 -6.33 -6.61
CA GLY A 75 6.45 -5.75 -7.66
C GLY A 75 6.65 -6.70 -8.84
N ALA A 76 6.84 -8.00 -8.59
CA ALA A 76 6.93 -9.01 -9.63
C ALA A 76 5.64 -9.16 -10.46
N LEU A 77 4.47 -9.12 -9.80
CA LEU A 77 3.18 -9.15 -10.50
C LEU A 77 2.95 -7.88 -11.32
N LEU A 78 3.26 -6.71 -10.77
CA LEU A 78 3.10 -5.42 -11.46
C LEU A 78 3.94 -5.38 -12.74
N ARG A 79 5.21 -5.83 -12.69
CA ARG A 79 6.07 -5.95 -13.88
C ARG A 79 5.54 -6.91 -14.93
N SER A 80 4.77 -7.92 -14.52
CA SER A 80 4.18 -8.92 -15.43
C SER A 80 2.92 -8.40 -16.13
N LEU A 81 2.29 -7.34 -15.62
CA LEU A 81 1.09 -6.75 -16.20
C LEU A 81 1.44 -5.68 -17.25
N PRO A 82 0.99 -5.82 -18.50
CA PRO A 82 1.36 -4.88 -19.58
C PRO A 82 0.65 -3.52 -19.44
N ARG A 83 -0.53 -3.49 -18.82
CA ARG A 83 -1.43 -2.34 -18.78
C ARG A 83 -1.34 -1.55 -17.48
N ALA A 84 -1.09 -0.25 -17.63
CA ALA A 84 -1.03 0.75 -16.57
C ALA A 84 -2.26 0.77 -15.64
N ASP A 85 -3.46 0.76 -16.21
CA ASP A 85 -4.72 0.80 -15.45
C ASP A 85 -4.96 -0.46 -14.62
N LEU A 86 -4.54 -1.62 -15.13
CA LEU A 86 -4.60 -2.88 -14.38
C LEU A 86 -3.58 -2.92 -13.24
N ARG A 87 -2.37 -2.37 -13.47
CA ARG A 87 -1.36 -2.21 -12.41
C ARG A 87 -1.88 -1.36 -11.26
N ALA A 88 -2.49 -0.20 -11.56
CA ALA A 88 -3.11 0.65 -10.54
C ALA A 88 -4.24 -0.07 -9.79
N THR A 89 -5.11 -0.78 -10.50
CA THR A 89 -6.19 -1.55 -9.89
C THR A 89 -5.66 -2.63 -8.93
N LEU A 90 -4.60 -3.35 -9.32
CA LEU A 90 -3.97 -4.37 -8.48
C LEU A 90 -3.34 -3.75 -7.23
N ALA A 91 -2.60 -2.65 -7.40
CA ALA A 91 -1.96 -1.94 -6.30
C ALA A 91 -2.98 -1.40 -5.29
N ASN A 92 -4.08 -0.79 -5.76
CA ASN A 92 -5.13 -0.29 -4.88
C ASN A 92 -5.79 -1.42 -4.08
N GLN A 93 -6.03 -2.57 -4.71
CA GLN A 93 -6.56 -3.73 -4.00
C GLN A 93 -5.55 -4.30 -2.99
N TRP A 94 -4.26 -4.28 -3.29
CA TRP A 94 -3.22 -4.70 -2.36
C TRP A 94 -3.13 -3.77 -1.14
N LEU A 95 -3.13 -2.45 -1.34
CA LEU A 95 -3.09 -1.45 -0.26
C LEU A 95 -4.33 -1.47 0.63
N SER A 96 -5.48 -1.86 0.06
CA SER A 96 -6.75 -1.96 0.78
C SER A 96 -6.95 -3.34 1.42
N ASN A 97 -6.03 -4.29 1.24
CA ASN A 97 -6.17 -5.64 1.75
C ASN A 97 -5.62 -5.73 3.18
N GLU A 98 -6.53 -5.89 4.15
CA GLU A 98 -6.21 -5.96 5.58
C GLU A 98 -5.33 -7.16 5.98
N LEU A 99 -5.17 -8.15 5.09
CA LEU A 99 -4.31 -9.32 5.31
C LEU A 99 -2.84 -9.05 4.95
N ILE A 100 -2.55 -7.93 4.28
CA ILE A 100 -1.18 -7.52 3.98
C ILE A 100 -0.57 -6.86 5.21
N ALA A 101 0.61 -7.33 5.61
CA ALA A 101 1.30 -6.78 6.76
C ALA A 101 1.75 -5.33 6.51
N LEU A 102 1.56 -4.44 7.48
CA LEU A 102 2.02 -3.04 7.38
C LEU A 102 3.54 -2.93 7.14
N ALA A 103 4.33 -3.91 7.59
CA ALA A 103 5.76 -3.98 7.30
C ALA A 103 6.03 -4.06 5.79
N GLU A 104 5.23 -4.84 5.06
CA GLU A 104 5.34 -5.00 3.60
C GLU A 104 4.88 -3.73 2.89
N VAL A 105 3.80 -3.09 3.36
CA VAL A 105 3.36 -1.77 2.83
C VAL A 105 4.47 -0.74 3.00
N SER A 106 5.12 -0.73 4.16
CA SER A 106 6.25 0.16 4.44
C SER A 106 7.49 -0.18 3.61
N ALA A 107 7.74 -1.46 3.32
CA ALA A 107 8.80 -1.89 2.41
C ALA A 107 8.52 -1.43 0.97
N LEU A 108 7.28 -1.57 0.48
CA LEU A 108 6.87 -1.12 -0.84
C LEU A 108 7.08 0.39 -1.02
N ALA A 109 6.66 1.19 -0.03
CA ALA A 109 6.80 2.66 -0.04
C ALA A 109 8.25 3.15 -0.20
N ARG A 110 9.24 2.31 0.15
CA ARG A 110 10.68 2.60 0.04
C ARG A 110 11.36 1.83 -1.10
N SER A 111 10.61 1.03 -1.85
CA SER A 111 11.16 0.18 -2.91
C SER A 111 11.20 0.92 -4.24
N GLN A 112 12.08 0.49 -5.15
CA GLN A 112 12.06 0.95 -6.55
C GLN A 112 10.82 0.44 -7.31
N ASP A 113 10.09 -0.52 -6.77
CA ASP A 113 8.88 -1.03 -7.40
C ASP A 113 7.69 -0.09 -7.23
N VAL A 114 7.79 0.89 -6.32
CA VAL A 114 6.81 1.99 -6.20
C VAL A 114 6.68 2.76 -7.50
N TRP A 115 7.73 2.81 -8.33
CA TRP A 115 7.70 3.49 -9.63
C TRP A 115 6.81 2.77 -10.65
N THR A 116 6.56 1.48 -10.47
CA THR A 116 5.61 0.75 -11.32
C THR A 116 4.15 1.16 -11.08
N LEU A 117 3.93 2.00 -10.05
CA LEU A 117 2.65 2.53 -9.59
C LEU A 117 2.32 3.93 -10.15
N GLU A 118 2.93 4.33 -11.28
CA GLU A 118 2.77 5.64 -11.95
C GLU A 118 1.32 6.15 -12.18
N HIS A 119 0.31 5.32 -11.91
CA HIS A 119 -1.11 5.63 -12.06
C HIS A 119 -1.92 5.56 -10.76
N LEU A 120 -1.26 5.50 -9.60
CA LEU A 120 -1.94 5.74 -8.34
C LEU A 120 -2.48 7.17 -8.29
N SER A 121 -3.67 7.31 -7.73
CA SER A 121 -4.18 8.64 -7.44
C SER A 121 -3.34 9.30 -6.33
N ALA A 122 -3.47 10.63 -6.20
CA ALA A 122 -2.85 11.33 -5.08
C ALA A 122 -3.35 10.78 -3.73
N GLU A 123 -4.64 10.43 -3.65
CA GLU A 123 -5.26 9.84 -2.46
C GLU A 123 -4.67 8.46 -2.13
N ASP A 124 -4.52 7.57 -3.12
CA ASP A 124 -3.91 6.25 -2.91
C ASP A 124 -2.44 6.36 -2.48
N THR A 125 -1.72 7.34 -3.02
CA THR A 125 -0.32 7.61 -2.69
C THR A 125 -0.17 8.15 -1.27
N GLU A 126 -1.05 9.07 -0.85
CA GLU A 126 -1.13 9.55 0.53
C GLU A 126 -1.52 8.42 1.49
N TRP A 127 -2.43 7.53 1.08
CA TRP A 127 -2.83 6.37 1.86
C TRP A 127 -1.67 5.40 2.10
N LEU A 128 -0.92 5.04 1.04
CA LEU A 128 0.32 4.25 1.13
C LEU A 128 1.31 4.89 2.12
N ALA A 129 1.52 6.20 2.01
CA ALA A 129 2.43 6.92 2.90
C ALA A 129 1.98 6.87 4.36
N ARG A 130 0.67 7.03 4.63
CA ARG A 130 0.09 6.94 5.98
C ARG A 130 0.25 5.56 6.59
N LEU A 131 -0.01 4.50 5.83
CA LEU A 131 0.19 3.12 6.29
C LEU A 131 1.66 2.83 6.57
N SER A 132 2.56 3.30 5.70
CA SER A 132 4.01 3.19 5.92
C SER A 132 4.45 3.92 7.19
N ALA A 133 3.97 5.16 7.39
CA ALA A 133 4.27 5.95 8.58
C ALA A 133 3.74 5.29 9.86
N GLN A 134 2.54 4.69 9.81
CA GLN A 134 1.99 3.94 10.94
C GLN A 134 2.92 2.80 11.39
N TYR A 135 3.47 2.04 10.44
CA TYR A 135 4.47 1.02 10.75
C TYR A 135 5.74 1.64 11.34
N LEU A 136 6.30 2.64 10.67
CA LEU A 136 7.55 3.29 11.07
C LEU A 136 7.47 3.87 12.49
N LEU A 137 6.42 4.62 12.80
CA LEU A 137 6.27 5.30 14.09
C LEU A 137 6.10 4.30 15.25
N ARG A 138 5.33 3.24 15.02
CA ARG A 138 5.13 2.17 15.99
C ARG A 138 6.43 1.46 16.37
N HIS A 139 7.36 1.34 15.43
CA HIS A 139 8.58 0.54 15.60
C HIS A 139 9.86 1.39 15.75
N ALA A 140 9.81 2.69 15.50
CA ALA A 140 10.95 3.58 15.64
C ALA A 140 11.33 3.80 17.10
N LEU A 141 12.63 3.97 17.33
CA LEU A 141 13.14 4.50 18.59
C LEU A 141 12.83 6.00 18.69
N PRO A 142 12.82 6.58 19.90
CA PRO A 142 12.79 8.03 20.05
C PRO A 142 13.95 8.68 19.28
N ASN A 143 13.66 9.79 18.61
CA ASN A 143 14.62 10.59 17.85
C ASN A 143 15.43 9.84 16.77
N SER A 144 14.83 8.87 16.07
CA SER A 144 15.54 8.05 15.09
C SER A 144 15.04 8.16 13.64
N LEU A 145 13.88 8.76 13.39
CA LEU A 145 13.31 8.83 12.05
C LEU A 145 13.77 10.08 11.31
N SER A 146 14.35 9.87 10.13
CA SER A 146 14.70 10.94 9.21
C SER A 146 13.54 11.31 8.29
N VAL A 147 13.62 12.50 7.69
CA VAL A 147 12.61 12.99 6.73
C VAL A 147 12.46 12.04 5.55
N GLN A 148 13.56 11.55 4.96
CA GLN A 148 13.50 10.72 3.75
C GLN A 148 12.88 9.35 4.00
N VAL A 149 13.00 8.83 5.24
CA VAL A 149 12.40 7.55 5.61
C VAL A 149 10.88 7.67 5.75
N LEU A 150 10.41 8.76 6.35
CA LEU A 150 8.99 9.00 6.59
C LEU A 150 8.26 9.57 5.38
N VAL A 151 8.97 10.38 4.59
CA VAL A 151 8.47 11.07 3.40
C VAL A 151 9.43 10.79 2.23
N PRO A 152 9.43 9.56 1.68
CA PRO A 152 10.21 9.23 0.49
C PRO A 152 9.87 10.14 -0.68
N GLU A 153 10.88 10.61 -1.41
CA GLU A 153 10.70 11.51 -2.56
C GLU A 153 9.96 10.81 -3.70
N GLU A 154 10.12 9.48 -3.80
CA GLU A 154 9.50 8.60 -4.79
C GLU A 154 7.97 8.67 -4.74
N LEU A 155 7.40 8.88 -3.55
CA LEU A 155 5.96 9.00 -3.35
C LEU A 155 5.41 10.36 -3.78
N ARG A 156 6.25 11.35 -4.09
CA ARG A 156 5.84 12.68 -4.61
C ARG A 156 4.68 13.31 -3.81
N LEU A 157 4.73 13.17 -2.49
CA LEU A 157 3.62 13.59 -1.61
C LEU A 157 3.40 15.09 -1.66
N GLY A 158 2.12 15.49 -1.63
CA GLY A 158 1.72 16.89 -1.56
C GLY A 158 2.15 17.56 -0.24
N PRO A 159 2.28 18.91 -0.20
CA PRO A 159 2.80 19.61 0.97
C PRO A 159 2.03 19.31 2.27
N LEU A 160 0.71 19.18 2.19
CA LEU A 160 -0.14 18.88 3.35
C LEU A 160 0.11 17.48 3.90
N ALA A 161 0.24 16.47 3.04
CA ALA A 161 0.56 15.11 3.47
C ALA A 161 1.96 15.04 4.11
N ARG A 162 2.95 15.73 3.52
CA ARG A 162 4.31 15.83 4.09
C ARG A 162 4.28 16.45 5.48
N GLU A 163 3.58 17.58 5.63
CA GLU A 163 3.42 18.25 6.92
C GLU A 163 2.68 17.39 7.95
N TYR A 164 1.65 16.65 7.51
CA TYR A 164 0.89 15.76 8.38
C TYR A 164 1.79 14.64 8.94
N LEU A 165 2.52 13.93 8.07
CA LEU A 165 3.39 12.82 8.50
C LEU A 165 4.52 13.31 9.41
N LEU A 166 5.21 14.39 9.02
CA LEU A 166 6.27 14.97 9.86
C LEU A 166 5.72 15.50 11.19
N GLY A 167 4.53 16.11 11.19
CA GLY A 167 3.87 16.56 12.41
C GLY A 167 3.54 15.40 13.35
N TRP A 168 3.02 14.29 12.83
CA TRP A 168 2.73 13.09 13.61
C TRP A 168 4.01 12.51 14.23
N ALA A 169 5.09 12.40 13.45
CA ALA A 169 6.38 11.92 13.96
C ALA A 169 7.00 12.85 15.01
N CYS A 170 6.80 14.17 14.86
CA CYS A 170 7.24 15.17 15.82
C CYS A 170 6.47 15.06 17.14
N GLU A 171 5.16 14.88 17.06
CA GLU A 171 4.27 14.69 18.23
C GLU A 171 4.67 13.44 19.03
N GLU A 172 5.01 12.34 18.36
CA GLU A 172 5.46 11.11 19.02
C GLU A 172 6.95 11.14 19.46
N GLY A 173 7.67 12.24 19.23
CA GLY A 173 9.09 12.37 19.58
C GLY A 173 9.99 11.37 18.82
N LYS A 174 9.60 11.01 17.60
CA LYS A 174 10.30 10.00 16.78
C LYS A 174 11.26 10.62 15.77
N LEU A 175 11.08 11.90 15.42
CA LEU A 175 11.96 12.60 14.48
C LEU A 175 13.37 12.74 15.03
N ASP A 176 14.38 12.42 14.22
CA ASP A 176 15.76 12.71 14.55
C ASP A 176 16.02 14.24 14.67
N PRO A 177 17.15 14.68 15.26
CA PRO A 177 17.41 16.10 15.45
C PRO A 177 17.42 16.93 14.16
N ALA A 178 17.92 16.36 13.05
CA ALA A 178 17.97 17.06 11.77
C ALA A 178 16.57 17.19 11.16
N ALA A 179 15.75 16.14 11.24
CA ALA A 179 14.36 16.13 10.80
C ALA A 179 13.49 17.06 11.65
N THR A 180 13.74 17.12 12.95
CA THR A 180 13.07 18.05 13.88
C THR A 180 13.40 19.49 13.50
N GLN A 181 14.68 19.81 13.26
CA GLN A 181 15.09 21.14 12.83
C GLN A 181 14.48 21.52 11.48
N TYR A 182 14.48 20.59 10.53
CA TYR A 182 13.83 20.78 9.24
C TYR A 182 12.33 21.09 9.39
N PHE A 183 11.61 20.31 10.20
CA PHE A 183 10.19 20.50 10.42
C PHE A 183 9.89 21.83 11.13
N ALA A 184 10.70 22.22 12.12
CA ALA A 184 10.57 23.50 12.81
C ALA A 184 10.77 24.71 11.88
N GLN A 185 11.68 24.61 10.90
CA GLN A 185 11.93 25.65 9.91
C GLN A 185 10.83 25.71 8.84
N ALA A 186 10.38 24.55 8.36
CA ALA A 186 9.37 24.47 7.31
C ALA A 186 7.95 24.81 7.81
N HIS A 187 7.63 24.45 9.05
CA HIS A 187 6.28 24.57 9.63
C HIS A 187 6.29 25.16 11.06
N PRO A 188 6.78 26.40 11.24
CA PRO A 188 7.05 26.97 12.57
C PRO A 188 5.81 27.08 13.46
N ALA A 189 4.65 27.44 12.89
CA ALA A 189 3.40 27.56 13.65
C ALA A 189 2.93 26.21 14.23
N LYS A 190 2.99 25.15 13.42
CA LYS A 190 2.61 23.79 13.85
C LYS A 190 3.62 23.23 14.85
N PHE A 191 4.90 23.46 14.62
CA PHE A 191 5.94 23.05 15.57
C PHE A 191 5.74 23.71 16.94
N ALA A 192 5.51 25.02 16.99
CA ALA A 192 5.25 25.74 18.25
C ALA A 192 3.99 25.21 18.98
N MET A 193 2.93 24.91 18.24
CA MET A 193 1.72 24.29 18.78
C MET A 193 2.03 22.91 19.41
N LEU A 194 2.76 22.04 18.71
CA LEU A 194 3.13 20.72 19.20
C LEU A 194 4.03 20.79 20.46
N GLN A 195 4.98 21.73 20.50
CA GLN A 195 5.80 21.96 21.70
C GLN A 195 4.96 22.40 22.91
N THR A 196 3.95 23.24 22.68
CA THR A 196 3.03 23.69 23.74
C THR A 196 2.20 22.53 24.28
N LEU A 197 1.71 21.65 23.39
CA LEU A 197 0.94 20.46 23.77
C LEU A 197 1.79 19.46 24.55
N ALA A 198 3.04 19.21 24.11
CA ALA A 198 3.98 18.34 24.80
C ALA A 198 4.34 18.85 26.21
N ALA A 199 4.48 20.17 26.39
CA ALA A 199 4.71 20.78 27.70
C ALA A 199 3.49 20.65 28.63
N ALA A 200 2.27 20.67 28.08
CA ALA A 200 1.03 20.50 28.84
C ALA A 200 0.75 19.04 29.26
N HIS A 201 1.29 18.06 28.53
CA HIS A 201 1.13 16.63 28.77
C HIS A 201 2.48 15.90 28.77
N PRO A 202 3.31 16.07 29.81
CA PRO A 202 4.60 15.40 29.86
C PRO A 202 4.40 13.88 29.81
N PRO A 203 5.24 13.13 29.07
CA PRO A 203 5.12 11.68 28.97
C PRO A 203 5.18 11.07 30.36
N ALA A 204 4.24 10.19 30.68
CA ALA A 204 4.19 9.51 31.97
C ALA A 204 5.54 8.81 32.22
N ALA A 205 6.24 9.27 33.26
CA ALA A 205 7.53 8.72 33.65
C ALA A 205 7.42 7.18 33.72
N THR A 206 8.23 6.51 32.90
CA THR A 206 8.40 5.06 32.95
C THR A 206 8.76 4.68 34.37
N ARG A 207 7.82 4.04 35.08
CA ARG A 207 8.09 3.44 36.38
C ARG A 207 9.13 2.33 36.15
N PRO A 208 10.30 2.37 36.82
CA PRO A 208 11.20 1.23 36.79
C PRO A 208 10.49 0.03 37.43
N LEU A 209 10.60 -1.12 36.79
CA LEU A 209 10.29 -2.43 37.38
C LEU A 209 11.32 -2.77 38.46
#